data_AF-K1ZDG3-F1
#
_entry.id   AF-K1ZDG3-F1
#
_cell.length_a   1.000
_cell.length_b   1.000
_cell.length_c   1.000
_cell.angle_alpha   90.00
_cell.angle_beta   90.00
_cell.angle_gamma   90.00
#
_symmetry.space_group_name_H-M   'P 1'
#
loop_
_entity.id
_entity.type
_entity.pdbx_description
1 polymer ?
#
loop_
_entity_poly.entity_id
_entity_poly.type
_entity_poly.pdbx_seq_one_letter_code
_entity_poly.pdbx_strand_id
1 'polypeptide(L)'
;MIEDQIQLAIIELNKLKFELREIKKEIKEEGKLDTNEYLDLKEAYKDLRGQIKETEENWEKELLEDESYVRLLKDKEAKDEEVAKANAKLFELIGKLPQKPFKMDMKSDEGNVLIQIQPEMRIFLNGREEKRRA
;
A
#
# COMPACT_ATOMS: atom_id res chain seq x y z
N MET A 1 8.46 56.57 26.74
CA MET A 1 9.94 56.39 26.65
C MET A 1 10.47 54.96 26.56
N ILE A 2 9.69 53.91 26.83
CA ILE A 2 9.99 52.52 26.36
C ILE A 2 8.79 52.01 25.55
N GLU A 3 7.59 52.31 26.02
CA GLU A 3 6.33 52.02 25.31
C GLU A 3 6.30 52.60 23.89
N ASP A 4 6.80 53.82 23.68
CA ASP A 4 6.88 54.42 22.33
C ASP A 4 7.86 53.65 21.41
N GLN A 5 8.97 53.13 21.97
CA GLN A 5 9.93 52.32 21.22
C GLN A 5 9.34 50.96 20.86
N ILE A 6 8.57 50.36 21.77
CA ILE A 6 7.83 49.12 21.52
C ILE A 6 6.78 49.34 20.43
N GLN A 7 6.03 50.44 20.48
CA GLN A 7 5.05 50.79 19.44
C GLN A 7 5.71 50.97 18.08
N LEU A 8 6.83 51.70 18.01
CA LEU A 8 7.59 51.87 16.77
C LEU A 8 8.09 50.53 16.23
N ALA A 9 8.63 49.66 17.08
CA ALA A 9 9.09 48.33 16.69
C ALA A 9 7.94 47.44 16.17
N ILE A 10 6.75 47.51 16.76
CA ILE A 10 5.57 46.77 16.28
C ILE A 10 5.13 47.28 14.90
N ILE A 11 5.12 48.61 14.69
CA ILE A 11 4.79 49.21 13.40
C ILE A 11 5.81 48.77 12.33
N GLU A 12 7.09 48.82 12.64
CA GLU A 12 8.17 48.40 11.75
C GLU A 12 8.09 46.89 11.44
N LEU A 13 7.82 46.06 12.45
CA LEU A 13 7.63 44.62 12.28
C LEU A 13 6.42 44.30 11.40
N ASN A 14 5.34 45.07 11.49
CA ASN A 14 4.18 44.91 10.62
C ASN A 14 4.47 45.35 9.17
N LYS A 15 5.26 46.41 8.97
CA LYS A 15 5.74 46.81 7.64
C LYS A 15 6.62 45.73 7.02
N LEU A 16 7.61 45.23 7.75
CA LEU A 16 8.49 44.14 7.30
C LEU A 16 7.69 42.87 6.97
N LYS A 17 6.67 42.53 7.76
CA LYS A 17 5.76 41.40 7.45
C LYS A 17 4.97 41.61 6.16
N PHE A 18 4.55 42.85 5.87
CA PHE A 18 3.84 43.17 4.64
C PHE A 18 4.79 43.08 3.43
N GLU A 19 5.96 43.70 3.51
CA GLU A 19 6.99 43.64 2.47
C GLU A 19 7.39 42.20 2.16
N LEU A 20 7.58 41.37 3.19
CA LEU A 20 7.89 39.95 3.02
C LEU A 20 6.76 39.18 2.30
N ARG A 21 5.49 39.57 2.49
CA ARG A 21 4.38 38.94 1.77
C ARG A 21 4.37 39.31 0.30
N GLU A 22 4.67 40.55 -0.04
CA GLU A 22 4.77 41.00 -1.43
C GLU A 22 5.95 40.34 -2.14
N ILE A 23 7.14 40.33 -1.52
CA ILE A 23 8.33 39.62 -2.05
C ILE A 23 8.01 38.12 -2.30
N LYS A 24 7.27 37.47 -1.39
CA LYS A 24 6.88 36.07 -1.60
C LYS A 24 5.91 35.87 -2.78
N LYS A 25 5.05 36.84 -3.07
CA LYS A 25 4.19 36.79 -4.25
C LYS A 25 5.00 36.97 -5.52
N GLU A 26 5.91 37.95 -5.54
CA GLU A 26 6.81 38.20 -6.68
C GLU A 26 7.67 36.98 -6.98
N ILE A 27 8.32 36.38 -5.97
CA ILE A 27 9.08 35.13 -6.13
C ILE A 27 8.22 34.02 -6.73
N LYS A 28 6.96 33.91 -6.30
CA LYS A 28 6.04 32.90 -6.82
C LYS A 28 5.64 33.18 -8.27
N GLU A 29 5.50 34.45 -8.64
CA GLU A 29 5.16 34.86 -10.01
C GLU A 29 6.34 34.68 -10.96
N GLU A 30 7.53 35.15 -10.58
CA GLU A 30 8.77 34.95 -11.36
C GLU A 30 9.17 33.47 -11.43
N GLY A 31 8.91 32.70 -10.37
CA GLY A 31 9.17 31.27 -10.32
C GLY A 31 8.15 30.40 -11.06
N LYS A 32 7.10 30.98 -11.68
CA LYS A 32 6.21 30.21 -12.54
C LYS A 32 6.97 29.81 -13.80
N LEU A 33 7.03 28.51 -14.03
CA LEU A 33 7.41 27.95 -15.33
C LEU A 33 6.17 28.00 -16.23
N ASP A 34 6.04 29.08 -16.98
CA ASP A 34 4.94 29.33 -17.93
C ASP A 34 5.46 29.41 -19.39
N THR A 35 6.68 28.94 -19.64
CA THR A 35 7.19 28.82 -21.01
C THR A 35 6.30 27.87 -21.81
N ASN A 36 6.03 28.24 -23.06
CA ASN A 36 5.22 27.42 -23.97
C ASN A 36 5.78 25.99 -24.06
N GLU A 37 7.10 25.84 -24.12
CA GLU A 37 7.76 24.52 -24.12
C GLU A 37 7.41 23.66 -22.89
N TYR A 38 7.34 24.25 -21.69
CA TYR A 38 6.96 23.51 -20.49
C TYR A 38 5.48 23.12 -20.50
N LEU A 39 4.61 24.02 -20.98
CA LEU A 39 3.18 23.75 -21.09
C LEU A 39 2.91 22.64 -22.12
N ASP A 40 3.57 22.69 -23.28
CA ASP A 40 3.49 21.69 -24.33
C ASP A 40 3.99 20.33 -23.82
N LEU A 41 5.13 20.29 -23.11
CA LEU A 41 5.65 19.07 -22.49
C LEU A 41 4.70 18.51 -21.44
N LYS A 42 4.05 19.36 -20.65
CA LYS A 42 3.09 18.95 -19.61
C LYS A 42 1.83 18.37 -20.22
N GLU A 43 1.35 18.93 -21.33
CA GLU A 43 0.22 18.40 -22.08
C GLU A 43 0.57 17.06 -22.73
N ALA A 44 1.71 16.98 -23.43
CA ALA A 44 2.20 15.72 -24.01
C ALA A 44 2.36 14.61 -22.96
N TYR A 45 2.87 14.95 -21.76
CA TYR A 45 2.96 14.00 -20.66
C TYR A 45 1.59 13.49 -20.21
N LYS A 46 0.60 14.37 -20.12
CA LYS A 46 -0.77 14.02 -19.73
C LYS A 46 -1.41 13.09 -20.76
N ASP A 47 -1.21 13.37 -22.04
CA ASP A 47 -1.74 12.57 -23.14
C ASP A 47 -1.09 11.18 -23.19
N LEU A 48 0.23 11.11 -23.08
CA LEU A 48 0.97 9.85 -22.97
C LEU A 48 0.49 9.00 -21.79
N ARG A 49 0.26 9.63 -20.63
CA ARG A 49 -0.29 8.93 -19.46
C ARG A 49 -1.70 8.38 -19.73
N GLY A 50 -2.53 9.12 -20.48
CA GLY A 50 -3.83 8.64 -20.94
C GLY A 50 -3.71 7.41 -21.84
N GLN A 51 -2.84 7.47 -22.84
CA GLN A 51 -2.59 6.36 -23.78
C GLN A 51 -2.08 5.09 -23.08
N ILE A 52 -1.19 5.24 -22.09
CA ILE A 52 -0.72 4.12 -21.27
C ILE A 52 -1.91 3.46 -20.55
N LYS A 53 -2.76 4.26 -19.90
CA LYS A 53 -3.93 3.73 -19.17
C LYS A 53 -4.92 3.02 -20.10
N GLU A 54 -5.18 3.58 -21.28
CA GLU A 54 -6.04 2.93 -22.28
C GLU A 54 -5.45 1.59 -22.76
N THR A 55 -4.12 1.54 -22.92
CA THR A 55 -3.42 0.31 -23.31
C THR A 55 -3.51 -0.75 -22.20
N GLU A 56 -3.31 -0.36 -20.94
CA GLU A 56 -3.47 -1.24 -19.78
C GLU A 56 -4.90 -1.79 -19.70
N GLU A 57 -5.92 -0.94 -19.84
CA GLU A 57 -7.33 -1.36 -19.80
C GLU A 57 -7.69 -2.28 -20.96
N ASN A 58 -7.16 -2.05 -22.15
CA ASN A 58 -7.39 -2.92 -23.30
C ASN A 58 -6.70 -4.27 -23.12
N TRP A 59 -5.46 -4.28 -22.62
CA TRP A 59 -4.74 -5.51 -22.33
C TRP A 59 -5.42 -6.35 -21.25
N GLU A 60 -5.95 -5.71 -20.18
CA GLU A 60 -6.74 -6.41 -19.16
C GLU A 60 -8.01 -7.05 -19.74
N LYS A 61 -8.69 -6.37 -20.67
CA LYS A 61 -9.86 -6.94 -21.37
C LYS A 61 -9.46 -8.14 -22.23
N GLU A 62 -8.40 -8.01 -23.03
CA GLU A 62 -7.90 -9.11 -23.85
C GLU A 62 -7.49 -10.31 -22.99
N LEU A 63 -6.86 -10.07 -21.83
CA LEU A 63 -6.48 -11.12 -20.91
C LEU A 63 -7.69 -11.84 -20.30
N LEU A 64 -8.79 -11.12 -20.03
CA LEU A 64 -10.04 -11.72 -19.56
C LEU A 64 -10.80 -12.45 -20.66
N GLU A 65 -10.55 -12.13 -21.93
CA GLU A 65 -11.07 -12.87 -23.08
C GLU A 65 -10.25 -14.13 -23.39
N ASP A 66 -8.99 -14.20 -22.93
CA ASP A 66 -8.15 -15.39 -23.06
C ASP A 66 -8.68 -16.55 -22.18
N GLU A 67 -9.18 -17.59 -22.86
CA GLU A 67 -9.69 -18.81 -22.23
C GLU A 67 -8.68 -19.48 -21.30
N SER A 68 -7.38 -19.39 -21.61
CA SER A 68 -6.30 -19.95 -20.78
C SER A 68 -6.20 -19.23 -19.44
N TYR A 69 -6.25 -17.89 -19.46
CA TYR A 69 -6.19 -17.07 -18.26
C TYR A 69 -7.44 -17.26 -17.39
N VAL A 70 -8.63 -17.26 -18.00
CA VAL A 70 -9.90 -17.52 -17.29
C VAL A 70 -9.90 -18.91 -16.64
N ARG A 71 -9.33 -19.91 -17.32
CA ARG A 71 -9.18 -21.25 -16.74
C ARG A 71 -8.27 -21.24 -15.51
N LEU A 72 -7.12 -20.55 -15.57
CA LEU A 72 -6.21 -20.41 -14.43
C LEU A 72 -6.86 -19.69 -13.25
N LEU A 73 -7.70 -18.67 -13.50
CA LEU A 73 -8.46 -18.01 -12.45
C LEU A 73 -9.43 -18.97 -11.76
N LYS A 74 -10.18 -19.77 -12.53
CA LYS A 74 -11.09 -20.79 -11.97
C LYS A 74 -10.36 -21.87 -11.20
N ASP A 75 -9.22 -22.34 -11.72
CA ASP A 75 -8.40 -23.35 -11.05
C ASP A 75 -7.83 -22.80 -9.72
N LYS A 76 -7.43 -21.52 -9.69
CA LYS A 76 -7.02 -20.85 -8.47
C LYS A 76 -8.16 -20.76 -7.45
N GLU A 77 -9.33 -20.30 -7.85
CA GLU A 77 -10.50 -20.21 -6.97
C GLU A 77 -10.86 -21.58 -6.36
N ALA A 78 -10.87 -22.63 -7.19
CA ALA A 78 -11.12 -23.98 -6.73
C ALA A 78 -10.07 -24.45 -5.69
N LYS A 79 -8.78 -24.13 -5.91
CA LYS A 79 -7.71 -24.45 -4.97
C LYS A 79 -7.79 -23.64 -3.68
N ASP A 80 -8.14 -22.36 -3.75
CA ASP A 80 -8.35 -21.51 -2.59
C ASP A 80 -9.50 -22.05 -1.72
N GLU A 81 -10.59 -22.53 -2.33
CA GLU A 81 -11.66 -23.22 -1.61
C GLU A 81 -11.22 -24.53 -0.96
N GLU A 82 -10.43 -25.34 -1.66
CA GLU A 82 -9.88 -26.60 -1.12
C GLU A 82 -9.00 -26.32 0.10
N VAL A 83 -8.14 -25.30 0.03
CA VAL A 83 -7.30 -24.84 1.14
C VAL A 83 -8.16 -24.34 2.29
N ALA A 84 -9.19 -23.55 2.02
CA ALA A 84 -10.10 -23.07 3.07
C ALA A 84 -10.83 -24.24 3.78
N LYS A 85 -11.31 -25.23 3.03
CA LYS A 85 -11.93 -26.45 3.59
C LYS A 85 -10.93 -27.27 4.40
N ALA A 86 -9.69 -27.41 3.93
CA ALA A 86 -8.63 -28.11 4.66
C ALA A 86 -8.24 -27.38 5.96
N ASN A 87 -8.14 -26.05 5.91
CA ASN A 87 -7.86 -25.22 7.07
C ASN A 87 -9.00 -25.29 8.10
N ALA A 88 -10.25 -25.23 7.67
CA ALA A 88 -11.39 -25.39 8.57
C ALA A 88 -11.34 -26.74 9.31
N LYS A 89 -11.08 -27.83 8.60
CA LYS A 89 -10.88 -29.16 9.20
C LYS A 89 -9.67 -29.19 10.15
N LEU A 90 -8.57 -28.55 9.79
CA LEU A 90 -7.39 -28.44 10.64
C LEU A 90 -7.74 -27.71 11.95
N PHE A 91 -8.45 -26.58 11.88
CA PHE A 91 -8.89 -25.84 13.06
C PHE A 91 -9.86 -26.64 13.94
N GLU A 92 -10.78 -27.40 13.35
CA GLU A 92 -11.65 -28.32 14.10
C GLU A 92 -10.83 -29.40 14.84
N LEU A 93 -9.82 -29.98 14.19
CA LEU A 93 -8.94 -30.97 14.79
C LEU A 93 -8.07 -30.37 15.90
N ILE A 94 -7.54 -29.16 15.69
CA ILE A 94 -6.80 -28.41 16.71
C ILE A 94 -7.71 -28.10 17.91
N GLY A 95 -8.97 -27.73 17.69
CA GLY A 95 -9.95 -27.47 18.75
C GLY A 95 -10.25 -28.70 19.62
N LYS A 96 -10.01 -29.92 19.12
CA LYS A 96 -10.13 -31.17 19.88
C LYS A 96 -8.87 -31.54 20.65
N LEU A 97 -7.73 -30.86 20.42
CA LEU A 97 -6.50 -31.11 21.16
C LEU A 97 -6.61 -30.58 22.60
N PRO A 98 -5.95 -31.23 23.57
CA PRO A 98 -5.88 -30.72 24.93
C PRO A 98 -5.22 -29.34 24.95
N GLN A 99 -5.58 -28.49 25.93
CA GLN A 99 -5.02 -27.15 26.13
C GLN A 99 -3.53 -27.14 26.56
N LYS A 100 -2.75 -28.17 26.22
CA LYS A 100 -1.31 -28.26 26.47
C LYS A 100 -0.54 -28.15 25.15
N PRO A 101 0.67 -27.57 25.13
CA PRO A 101 1.47 -27.46 23.92
C PRO A 101 1.70 -28.83 23.27
N PHE A 102 1.34 -28.97 22.00
CA PHE A 102 1.53 -30.20 21.23
C PHE A 102 2.67 -30.01 20.24
N LYS A 103 3.61 -30.96 20.20
CA LYS A 103 4.70 -30.99 19.23
C LYS A 103 4.58 -32.25 18.39
N MET A 104 4.61 -32.10 17.07
CA MET A 104 4.60 -33.19 16.12
C MET A 104 5.73 -33.00 15.11
N ASP A 105 6.50 -34.05 14.89
CA ASP A 105 7.51 -34.12 13.84
C ASP A 105 6.91 -34.93 12.68
N MET A 106 6.84 -34.32 11.50
CA MET A 106 6.27 -34.94 10.31
C MET A 106 7.30 -34.92 9.19
N LYS A 107 7.53 -36.08 8.57
CA LYS A 107 8.35 -36.16 7.35
C LYS A 107 7.50 -35.82 6.13
N SER A 108 7.87 -34.76 5.42
CA SER A 108 7.35 -34.41 4.10
C SER A 108 8.41 -34.71 3.03
N ASP A 109 8.01 -34.73 1.75
CA ASP A 109 8.91 -34.93 0.60
C ASP A 109 9.97 -33.81 0.48
N GLU A 110 9.72 -32.65 1.10
CA GLU A 110 10.65 -31.49 1.15
C GLU A 110 11.51 -31.46 2.44
N GLY A 111 11.39 -32.45 3.34
CA GLY A 111 12.15 -32.54 4.60
C GLY A 111 11.27 -32.67 5.85
N ASN A 112 11.91 -32.67 7.02
CA ASN A 112 11.21 -32.78 8.31
C ASN A 112 10.54 -31.44 8.66
N VAL A 113 9.23 -31.46 8.90
CA VAL A 113 8.42 -30.32 9.31
C VAL A 113 8.07 -30.47 10.79
N LEU A 114 8.54 -29.52 11.61
CA LEU A 114 8.24 -29.48 13.04
C LEU A 114 7.01 -28.60 13.28
N ILE A 115 5.91 -29.21 13.71
CA ILE A 115 4.65 -28.51 13.98
C ILE A 115 4.53 -28.33 15.50
N GLN A 116 4.50 -27.07 15.95
CA GLN A 116 4.25 -26.70 17.35
C GLN A 116 2.92 -25.96 17.47
N ILE A 117 1.95 -26.57 18.16
CA ILE A 117 0.62 -26.00 18.38
C ILE A 117 0.56 -25.48 19.81
N GLN A 118 0.40 -24.16 19.97
CA GLN A 118 0.16 -23.51 21.27
C GLN A 118 -1.35 -23.24 21.43
N PRO A 119 -1.94 -23.50 22.61
CA PRO A 119 -3.39 -23.34 22.86
C PRO A 119 -3.91 -21.91 22.66
N GLU A 120 -3.03 -20.91 22.79
CA GLU A 120 -3.34 -19.51 22.51
C GLU A 120 -3.03 -19.20 21.04
N MET A 121 -3.99 -19.50 20.15
CA MET A 121 -4.11 -19.10 18.73
C MET A 121 -2.94 -18.29 18.12
N ARG A 122 -1.78 -18.92 17.94
CA ARG A 122 -0.69 -18.43 17.09
C ARG A 122 -0.10 -19.62 16.36
N ILE A 123 -0.56 -19.82 15.12
CA ILE A 123 0.06 -20.80 14.23
C ILE A 123 1.35 -20.14 13.73
N PHE A 124 2.49 -20.71 14.08
CA PHE A 124 3.79 -20.31 13.56
C PHE A 124 4.16 -21.30 12.45
N LEU A 125 4.17 -20.84 11.20
CA LEU A 125 4.74 -21.62 10.09
C LEU A 125 6.19 -21.14 9.91
N ASN A 126 7.16 -22.06 10.06
CA ASN A 126 8.60 -21.76 9.92
C ASN A 126 9.09 -20.53 10.72
N GLY A 127 8.57 -20.32 11.93
CA GLY A 127 9.03 -19.24 12.83
C GLY A 127 8.61 -17.82 12.43
N ARG A 128 7.72 -17.63 11.46
CA ARG A 128 7.11 -16.32 11.14
C ARG A 128 5.63 -16.32 11.52
N GLU A 129 5.20 -15.32 12.30
CA GLU A 129 3.77 -15.09 12.61
C GLU A 129 3.02 -14.67 11.33
N GLU A 130 2.00 -15.43 10.94
CA GLU A 130 0.96 -14.87 10.08
C GLU A 130 0.03 -14.02 10.95
N LYS A 131 0.10 -12.70 10.78
CA LYS A 131 -0.88 -11.77 11.38
C LYS A 131 -2.26 -12.09 10.80
N ARG A 132 -3.21 -12.40 11.69
CA ARG A 132 -4.66 -12.46 11.42
C ARG A 132 -5.05 -11.36 10.43
N ARG A 133 -5.56 -11.73 9.25
CA ARG A 133 -6.46 -10.83 8.52
C ARG A 133 -7.80 -10.88 9.26
N ALA A 134 -8.24 -9.71 9.71
CA ALA A 134 -9.56 -9.47 10.29
C ALA A 134 -10.65 -9.77 9.27
#